data_AF-A0A5C7QC91-F1
#
_entry.id   AF-A0A5C7QC91-F1
#
_cell.length_a   1.000
_cell.length_b   1.000
_cell.length_c   1.000
_cell.angle_alpha   90.00
_cell.angle_beta   90.00
_cell.angle_gamma   90.00
#
_symmetry.space_group_name_H-M   'P 1'
#
loop_
_entity.id
_entity.type
_entity.pdbx_description
1 polymer ?
#
loop_
_entity_poly.entity_id
_entity_poly.type
_entity_poly.pdbx_seq_one_letter_code
_entity_poly.pdbx_strand_id
1 'polypeptide(L)'
;MMTEWRSAMGSRRPPPFSLRLTFEERAKIEADAAGMSLGGYIRSRLLDPDWIAPRRRGKFPVKDHRALAQLLAMLGQSRLANNVNQLAKAVNTGSLPVTPETEEALLTAVQEVTRMRQLLIEALDLDARLGQSALSMFPWADVEAALFAGKACFAFAANACVGFSVTRPADILAGARRGTIRPTAIAGLMARRRDQLTINRWNATDCSIERITSRNTRGAFTLSERKLALVGCGTIGSQLARMLVQSGAGAKESFLLFDRDFVSPGNLGRHLLNFADLGKNKAIALASELERFHPHVTLQPLADNAVERWSMLKECDLIIDATGDWNVQNALNQLFLEDR
;
A
#
# COMPACT_ATOMS: atom_id res chain seq x y z
N MET A 1 -42.64 1.12 42.04
CA MET A 1 -41.61 0.32 42.72
C MET A 1 -40.21 0.37 42.06
N MET A 2 -39.91 1.35 41.19
CA MET A 2 -38.57 1.55 40.59
C MET A 2 -37.98 2.95 40.85
N THR A 3 -38.69 3.79 41.61
CA THR A 3 -38.32 5.20 41.80
C THR A 3 -37.64 5.48 43.15
N GLU A 4 -37.53 4.49 44.04
CA GLU A 4 -36.95 4.67 45.38
C GLU A 4 -35.50 4.15 45.54
N TRP A 5 -34.91 3.49 44.53
CA TRP A 5 -33.55 2.90 44.67
C TRP A 5 -32.40 3.91 44.52
N ARG A 6 -32.66 5.14 44.05
CA ARG A 6 -31.60 6.11 43.72
C ARG A 6 -31.11 6.97 44.88
N SER A 7 -31.72 6.90 46.07
CA SER A 7 -31.46 7.86 47.14
C SER A 7 -30.57 7.37 48.31
N ALA A 8 -30.02 6.14 48.27
CA ALA A 8 -29.35 5.58 49.47
C ALA A 8 -27.91 5.08 49.30
N MET A 9 -27.25 5.25 48.15
CA MET A 9 -25.83 4.85 48.02
C MET A 9 -25.00 5.97 47.39
N GLY A 10 -24.13 6.56 48.22
CA GLY A 10 -23.07 7.44 47.77
C GLY A 10 -22.27 6.80 46.64
N SER A 11 -21.89 7.63 45.66
CA SER A 11 -21.06 7.37 44.49
C SER A 11 -19.89 6.39 44.70
N ARG A 12 -20.19 5.09 44.81
CA ARG A 12 -19.22 4.00 44.79
C ARG A 12 -19.71 3.01 43.75
N ARG A 13 -19.04 3.01 42.59
CA ARG A 13 -19.24 1.99 41.57
C ARG A 13 -19.11 0.61 42.25
N PRO A 14 -20.06 -0.33 42.05
CA PRO A 14 -19.94 -1.66 42.64
C PRO A 14 -18.61 -2.29 42.20
N PRO A 15 -17.89 -2.98 43.10
CA PRO A 15 -16.62 -3.59 42.77
C PRO A 15 -16.81 -4.59 41.62
N PRO A 16 -15.82 -4.72 40.72
CA PRO A 16 -15.92 -5.62 39.58
C PRO A 16 -16.12 -7.07 40.04
N PHE A 17 -17.02 -7.78 39.36
CA PHE A 17 -17.22 -9.21 39.58
C PHE A 17 -15.96 -9.98 39.17
N SER A 18 -15.41 -10.78 40.08
CA SER A 18 -14.24 -11.63 39.83
C SER A 18 -14.68 -13.07 39.57
N LEU A 19 -14.29 -13.61 38.43
CA LEU A 19 -14.55 -14.99 38.05
C LEU A 19 -13.25 -15.79 38.16
N ARG A 20 -13.25 -16.87 38.94
CA ARG A 20 -12.12 -17.82 38.95
C ARG A 20 -12.30 -18.81 37.81
N LEU A 21 -11.27 -18.95 37.00
CA LEU A 21 -11.19 -19.90 35.90
C LEU A 21 -10.05 -20.88 36.18
N THR A 22 -10.27 -22.15 35.86
CA THR A 22 -9.18 -23.12 35.76
C THR A 22 -8.27 -22.77 34.58
N PHE A 23 -7.07 -23.36 34.54
CA PHE A 23 -6.13 -23.13 33.44
C PHE A 23 -6.71 -23.53 32.09
N GLU A 24 -7.42 -24.66 32.02
CA GLU A 24 -8.05 -25.16 30.80
C GLU A 24 -9.21 -24.27 30.33
N GLU A 25 -10.06 -23.84 31.25
CA GLU A 25 -11.18 -22.92 30.93
C GLU A 25 -10.67 -21.57 30.44
N ARG A 26 -9.64 -21.03 31.10
CA ARG A 26 -9.02 -19.77 30.68
C ARG A 26 -8.39 -19.91 29.30
N ALA A 27 -7.65 -20.98 29.05
CA ALA A 27 -7.02 -21.23 27.76
C ALA A 27 -8.06 -21.35 26.63
N LYS A 28 -9.19 -22.02 26.89
CA LYS A 28 -10.30 -22.15 25.93
C LYS A 28 -10.92 -20.79 25.60
N ILE A 29 -11.21 -19.97 26.61
CA ILE A 29 -11.82 -18.64 26.40
C ILE A 29 -10.82 -17.70 25.69
N GLU A 30 -9.52 -17.77 26.02
CA GLU A 30 -8.48 -16.99 25.34
C GLU A 30 -8.34 -17.39 23.85
N ALA A 31 -8.49 -18.68 23.53
CA ALA A 31 -8.51 -19.16 22.15
C ALA A 31 -9.76 -18.66 21.39
N ASP A 32 -10.95 -18.81 21.99
CA ASP A 32 -12.22 -18.41 21.38
C ASP A 32 -12.35 -16.88 21.23
N ALA A 33 -11.71 -16.10 22.11
CA ALA A 33 -11.71 -14.64 22.05
C ALA A 33 -11.00 -14.06 20.81
N ALA A 34 -10.19 -14.86 20.10
CA ALA A 34 -9.62 -14.54 18.79
C ALA A 34 -9.06 -13.10 18.65
N GLY A 35 -8.38 -12.60 19.70
CA GLY A 35 -7.76 -11.28 19.74
C GLY A 35 -8.57 -10.15 20.40
N MET A 36 -9.76 -10.43 20.92
CA MET A 36 -10.51 -9.54 21.83
C MET A 36 -9.96 -9.60 23.26
N SER A 37 -10.31 -8.61 24.10
CA SER A 37 -10.09 -8.75 25.55
C SER A 37 -11.04 -9.81 26.12
N LEU A 38 -10.55 -10.63 27.06
CA LEU A 38 -11.35 -11.66 27.74
C LEU A 38 -12.69 -11.12 28.25
N GLY A 39 -12.67 -9.98 28.92
CA GLY A 39 -13.89 -9.34 29.43
C GLY A 39 -14.84 -8.86 28.34
N GLY A 40 -14.32 -8.45 27.18
CA GLY A 40 -15.14 -8.10 26.01
C GLY A 40 -15.81 -9.32 25.38
N TYR A 41 -15.05 -10.40 25.20
CA TYR A 41 -15.56 -11.66 24.64
C TYR A 41 -16.60 -12.34 25.55
N ILE A 42 -16.34 -12.38 26.86
CA ILE A 42 -17.29 -12.93 27.84
C ILE A 42 -18.59 -12.10 27.85
N ARG A 43 -18.48 -10.78 27.79
CA ARG A 43 -19.65 -9.89 27.77
C ARG A 43 -20.48 -10.06 26.50
N SER A 44 -19.85 -10.18 25.33
CA SER A 44 -20.60 -10.40 24.08
C SER A 44 -21.35 -11.72 24.10
N ARG A 45 -20.75 -12.81 24.63
CA ARG A 45 -21.44 -14.10 24.73
C ARG A 45 -22.59 -14.14 25.73
N LEU A 46 -22.52 -13.35 26.81
CA LEU A 46 -23.52 -13.39 27.89
C LEU A 46 -24.65 -12.36 27.74
N LEU A 47 -24.34 -11.17 27.21
CA LEU A 47 -25.27 -10.02 27.22
C LEU A 47 -25.71 -9.58 25.82
N ASP A 48 -25.07 -10.06 24.76
CA ASP A 48 -25.35 -9.63 23.38
C ASP A 48 -25.19 -10.78 22.38
N PRO A 49 -26.09 -11.79 22.41
CA PRO A 49 -25.95 -13.03 21.65
C PRO A 49 -25.97 -12.85 20.12
N ASP A 50 -26.52 -11.74 19.62
CA ASP A 50 -26.58 -11.39 18.20
C ASP A 50 -25.31 -10.65 17.72
N TRP A 51 -24.39 -10.30 18.63
CA TRP A 51 -23.15 -9.62 18.29
C TRP A 51 -22.15 -10.57 17.60
N ILE A 52 -21.88 -10.32 16.31
CA ILE A 52 -20.85 -11.03 15.54
C ILE A 52 -19.52 -10.31 15.69
N ALA A 53 -18.59 -10.91 16.44
CA ALA A 53 -17.24 -10.37 16.58
C ALA A 53 -16.48 -10.38 15.22
N PRO A 54 -15.80 -9.28 14.83
CA PRO A 54 -14.98 -9.28 13.64
C PRO A 54 -13.81 -10.27 13.82
N ARG A 55 -13.71 -11.27 12.93
CA ARG A 55 -12.59 -12.21 12.89
C ARG A 55 -11.27 -11.44 12.75
N ARG A 56 -10.50 -11.34 13.82
CA ARG A 56 -9.09 -10.91 13.75
C ARG A 56 -8.22 -12.16 13.68
N ARG A 57 -7.23 -12.13 12.80
CA ARG A 57 -6.21 -13.18 12.66
C ARG A 57 -5.59 -13.42 14.05
N GLY A 58 -5.72 -14.65 14.56
CA GLY A 58 -5.22 -15.00 15.88
C GLY A 58 -3.72 -14.68 16.00
N LYS A 59 -3.31 -14.12 17.13
CA LYS A 59 -1.90 -13.84 17.45
C LYS A 59 -1.10 -15.10 17.83
N PHE A 60 -1.72 -16.28 17.78
CA PHE A 60 -1.02 -17.53 18.04
C PHE A 60 -0.32 -18.00 16.77
N PRO A 61 1.01 -18.16 16.78
CA PRO A 61 1.71 -18.79 15.67
C PRO A 61 1.23 -20.24 15.60
N VAL A 62 0.43 -20.56 14.58
CA VAL A 62 0.14 -21.94 14.20
C VAL A 62 1.50 -22.61 13.95
N LYS A 63 1.67 -23.83 14.49
CA LYS A 63 2.90 -24.61 14.73
C LYS A 63 3.96 -24.66 13.61
N ASP A 64 3.68 -24.15 12.42
CA ASP A 64 4.49 -24.40 11.23
C ASP A 64 5.58 -23.36 10.93
N HIS A 65 5.67 -22.22 11.62
CA HIS A 65 6.72 -21.22 11.30
C HIS A 65 8.15 -21.77 11.49
N ARG A 66 8.38 -22.69 12.44
CA ARG A 66 9.70 -23.30 12.64
C ARG A 66 10.01 -24.32 11.55
N ALA A 67 9.04 -25.15 11.18
CA ALA A 67 9.18 -26.11 10.08
C ALA A 67 9.37 -25.38 8.74
N LEU A 68 8.60 -24.33 8.47
CA LEU A 68 8.75 -23.45 7.30
C LEU A 68 10.09 -22.71 7.28
N ALA A 69 10.55 -22.16 8.41
CA ALA A 69 11.85 -21.52 8.49
C ALA A 69 13.00 -22.53 8.25
N GLN A 70 12.87 -23.75 8.74
CA GLN A 70 13.82 -24.84 8.46
C GLN A 70 13.78 -25.24 6.99
N LEU A 71 12.60 -25.35 6.38
CA LEU A 71 12.43 -25.67 4.96
C LEU A 71 13.02 -24.58 4.07
N LEU A 72 12.76 -23.30 4.38
CA LEU A 72 13.36 -22.15 3.70
C LEU A 72 14.88 -22.08 3.89
N ALA A 73 15.39 -22.42 5.09
CA ALA A 73 16.83 -22.48 5.35
C ALA A 73 17.50 -23.60 4.55
N MET A 74 16.90 -24.79 4.49
CA MET A 74 17.37 -25.91 3.68
C MET A 74 17.31 -25.58 2.18
N LEU A 75 16.26 -24.90 1.73
CA LEU A 75 16.16 -24.39 0.36
C LEU A 75 17.26 -23.35 0.07
N GLY A 76 17.55 -22.45 1.00
CA GLY A 76 18.66 -21.49 0.89
C GLY A 76 20.04 -22.17 0.83
N GLN A 77 20.21 -23.29 1.55
CA GLN A 77 21.42 -24.11 1.55
C GLN A 77 21.58 -25.01 0.32
N SER A 78 20.50 -25.27 -0.43
CA SER A 78 20.47 -26.19 -1.58
C SER A 78 21.32 -25.77 -2.78
N ARG A 79 21.97 -24.59 -2.73
CA ARG A 79 22.78 -24.01 -3.82
C ARG A 79 22.06 -23.90 -5.17
N LEU A 80 20.72 -23.98 -5.19
CA LEU A 80 19.90 -23.91 -6.40
C LEU A 80 20.25 -22.70 -7.28
N ALA A 81 20.34 -21.50 -6.69
CA ALA A 81 20.71 -20.29 -7.43
C ALA A 81 22.09 -20.39 -8.10
N ASN A 82 23.04 -21.07 -7.45
CA ASN A 82 24.39 -21.27 -7.99
C ASN A 82 24.39 -22.29 -9.13
N ASN A 83 23.60 -23.36 -9.00
CA ASN A 83 23.43 -24.38 -10.03
C ASN A 83 22.68 -23.82 -11.27
N VAL A 84 21.64 -23.00 -11.07
CA VAL A 84 20.95 -22.29 -12.15
C VAL A 84 21.90 -21.32 -12.86
N ASN A 85 22.75 -20.61 -12.10
CA ASN A 85 23.74 -19.72 -12.70
C ASN A 85 24.81 -20.48 -13.50
N GLN A 86 25.19 -21.69 -13.06
CA GLN A 86 26.08 -22.57 -13.82
C GLN A 86 25.42 -23.12 -15.09
N LEU A 87 24.14 -23.50 -15.04
CA LEU A 87 23.37 -23.90 -16.22
C LEU A 87 23.22 -22.75 -17.22
N ALA A 88 22.87 -21.54 -16.74
CA ALA A 88 22.80 -20.35 -17.57
C ALA A 88 24.15 -20.03 -18.23
N LYS A 89 25.25 -20.19 -17.48
CA LYS A 89 26.61 -20.04 -18.03
C LYS A 89 26.91 -21.09 -19.09
N ALA A 90 26.57 -22.35 -18.85
CA ALA A 90 26.77 -23.46 -19.80
C ALA A 90 25.94 -23.32 -21.09
N VAL A 91 24.72 -22.78 -21.00
CA VAL A 91 23.88 -22.43 -22.16
C VAL A 91 24.53 -21.28 -22.94
N ASN A 92 24.97 -20.22 -22.26
CA ASN A 92 25.60 -19.07 -22.91
C ASN A 92 26.95 -19.40 -23.56
N THR A 93 27.68 -20.41 -23.05
CA THR A 93 28.93 -20.90 -23.64
C THR A 93 28.71 -22.00 -24.68
N GLY A 94 27.46 -22.38 -24.97
CA GLY A 94 27.12 -23.43 -25.94
C GLY A 94 27.58 -24.83 -25.52
N SER A 95 27.91 -25.03 -24.24
CA SER A 95 28.47 -26.27 -23.70
C SER A 95 27.44 -27.16 -23.02
N LEU A 96 26.19 -26.70 -22.89
CA LEU A 96 25.09 -27.53 -22.40
C LEU A 96 24.50 -28.33 -23.57
N PRO A 97 24.60 -29.68 -23.56
CA PRO A 97 23.93 -30.50 -24.55
C PRO A 97 22.42 -30.43 -24.31
N VAL A 98 21.70 -29.70 -25.16
CA VAL A 98 20.23 -29.63 -25.12
C VAL A 98 19.67 -30.81 -25.89
N THR A 99 19.68 -31.99 -25.27
CA THR A 99 18.96 -33.16 -25.80
C THR A 99 17.48 -33.07 -25.40
N PRO A 100 16.57 -33.77 -26.10
CA PRO A 100 15.16 -33.84 -25.72
C PRO A 100 14.97 -34.31 -24.26
N GLU A 101 15.78 -35.25 -23.76
CA GLU A 101 15.69 -35.69 -22.36
C GLU A 101 16.14 -34.59 -21.37
N THR A 102 17.14 -33.79 -21.76
CA THR A 102 17.63 -32.68 -20.94
C THR A 102 16.60 -31.56 -20.87
N GLU A 103 15.93 -31.27 -21.98
CA GLU A 103 14.82 -30.31 -22.04
C GLU A 103 13.63 -30.78 -21.18
N GLU A 104 13.25 -32.05 -21.27
CA GLU A 104 12.18 -32.64 -20.45
C GLU A 104 12.51 -32.60 -18.95
N ALA A 105 13.74 -32.92 -18.57
CA ALA A 105 14.20 -32.85 -17.19
C ALA A 105 14.17 -31.41 -16.64
N LEU A 106 14.55 -30.42 -17.45
CA LEU A 106 14.49 -29.00 -17.08
C LEU A 106 13.05 -28.51 -16.91
N LEU A 107 12.16 -28.87 -17.84
CA LEU A 107 10.74 -28.52 -17.77
C LEU A 107 10.08 -29.13 -16.52
N THR A 108 10.39 -30.39 -16.21
CA THR A 108 9.91 -31.07 -15.00
C THR A 108 10.39 -30.36 -13.73
N ALA A 109 11.68 -30.03 -13.66
CA ALA A 109 12.23 -29.31 -12.50
C ALA A 109 11.59 -27.93 -12.30
N VAL A 110 11.29 -27.19 -13.38
CA VAL A 110 10.58 -25.90 -13.31
C VAL A 110 9.16 -26.07 -12.79
N GLN A 111 8.45 -27.12 -13.21
CA GLN A 111 7.11 -27.43 -12.71
C GLN A 111 7.14 -27.77 -11.22
N GLU A 112 8.10 -28.57 -10.77
CA GLU A 112 8.25 -28.94 -9.36
C GLU A 112 8.55 -27.73 -8.47
N VAL A 113 9.47 -26.85 -8.89
CA VAL A 113 9.78 -25.60 -8.17
C VAL A 113 8.56 -24.68 -8.10
N THR A 114 7.79 -24.59 -9.19
CA THR A 114 6.56 -23.80 -9.23
C THR A 114 5.54 -24.34 -8.24
N ARG A 115 5.37 -25.67 -8.18
CA ARG A 115 4.45 -26.34 -7.25
C ARG A 115 4.87 -26.17 -5.80
N MET A 116 6.16 -26.31 -5.48
CA MET A 116 6.69 -26.04 -4.14
C MET A 116 6.44 -24.60 -3.69
N ARG A 117 6.66 -23.63 -4.59
CA ARG A 117 6.37 -22.22 -4.31
C ARG A 117 4.89 -21.98 -4.02
N GLN A 118 4.00 -22.61 -4.79
CA GLN A 118 2.55 -22.43 -4.65
C GLN A 118 2.05 -22.99 -3.31
N LEU A 119 2.51 -24.19 -2.93
CA LEU A 119 2.22 -24.78 -1.62
C LEU A 119 2.74 -23.93 -0.45
N LEU A 120 3.92 -23.32 -0.58
CA LEU A 120 4.47 -22.43 0.44
C LEU A 120 3.66 -21.13 0.59
N ILE A 121 3.18 -20.56 -0.51
CA ILE A 121 2.34 -19.35 -0.50
C ILE A 121 1.00 -19.63 0.17
N GLU A 122 0.35 -20.74 -0.21
CA GLU A 122 -0.91 -21.21 0.39
C GLU A 122 -0.74 -21.51 1.89
N ALA A 123 0.33 -22.22 2.28
CA ALA A 123 0.58 -22.57 3.67
C ALA A 123 0.92 -21.35 4.56
N LEU A 124 1.51 -20.30 3.99
CA LEU A 124 1.82 -19.05 4.70
C LEU A 124 0.65 -18.06 4.71
N ASP A 125 -0.47 -18.38 4.06
CA ASP A 125 -1.62 -17.49 3.89
C ASP A 125 -1.15 -16.09 3.41
N LEU A 126 -0.14 -16.12 2.52
CA LEU A 126 0.30 -14.98 1.75
C LEU A 126 -0.66 -14.93 0.56
N ASP A 127 -1.41 -13.84 0.42
CA ASP A 127 -2.38 -13.67 -0.65
C ASP A 127 -1.67 -13.92 -2.00
N ALA A 128 -1.95 -15.06 -2.63
CA ALA A 128 -1.32 -15.49 -3.87
C ALA A 128 -1.52 -14.48 -5.01
N ARG A 129 -2.50 -13.57 -4.84
CA ARG A 129 -2.76 -12.41 -5.69
C ARG A 129 -1.62 -11.39 -5.77
N LEU A 130 -0.68 -11.41 -4.83
CA LEU A 130 0.47 -10.49 -4.88
C LEU A 130 1.52 -10.94 -5.92
N GLY A 131 1.51 -12.19 -6.39
CA GLY A 131 2.43 -12.71 -7.40
C GLY A 131 1.84 -12.73 -8.82
N GLN A 132 2.42 -11.94 -9.73
CA GLN A 132 2.24 -11.96 -11.20
C GLN A 132 0.80 -12.20 -11.71
N SER A 133 -0.14 -11.31 -11.39
CA SER A 133 -1.31 -11.10 -12.27
C SER A 133 -1.03 -10.09 -13.40
N ALA A 134 0.21 -9.57 -13.52
CA ALA A 134 0.56 -8.51 -14.47
C ALA A 134 1.08 -9.00 -15.84
N LEU A 135 1.51 -10.26 -15.97
CA LEU A 135 1.90 -10.80 -17.28
C LEU A 135 0.71 -11.02 -18.22
N SER A 136 -0.53 -10.86 -17.74
CA SER A 136 -1.74 -10.99 -18.55
C SER A 136 -2.29 -9.67 -19.09
N MET A 137 -1.69 -8.51 -18.77
CA MET A 137 -2.30 -7.22 -19.12
C MET A 137 -1.86 -6.69 -20.50
N PHE A 138 -0.73 -7.15 -21.05
CA PHE A 138 -0.25 -6.75 -22.38
C PHE A 138 0.36 -7.94 -23.14
N PRO A 139 -0.04 -8.18 -24.41
CA PRO A 139 0.66 -9.09 -25.32
C PRO A 139 2.15 -8.75 -25.45
N TRP A 140 3.02 -9.75 -25.54
CA TRP A 140 4.46 -9.54 -25.75
C TRP A 140 4.79 -8.75 -27.02
N ALA A 141 3.92 -8.79 -28.02
CA ALA A 141 4.04 -7.98 -29.24
C ALA A 141 4.00 -6.47 -28.94
N ASP A 142 3.17 -6.04 -27.99
CA ASP A 142 3.05 -4.63 -27.61
C ASP A 142 4.26 -4.17 -26.80
N VAL A 143 4.77 -5.06 -25.94
CA VAL A 143 6.01 -4.84 -25.19
C VAL A 143 7.18 -4.70 -26.16
N GLU A 144 7.29 -5.58 -27.15
CA GLU A 144 8.34 -5.53 -28.18
C GLU A 144 8.25 -4.23 -29.00
N ALA A 145 7.05 -3.86 -29.45
CA ALA A 145 6.84 -2.62 -30.18
C ALA A 145 7.24 -1.38 -29.35
N ALA A 146 6.93 -1.37 -28.05
CA ALA A 146 7.32 -0.31 -27.14
C ALA A 146 8.85 -0.22 -26.97
N LEU A 147 9.53 -1.37 -26.81
CA LEU A 147 10.99 -1.43 -26.73
C LEU A 147 11.66 -0.90 -28.01
N PHE A 148 11.14 -1.30 -29.18
CA PHE A 148 11.68 -0.84 -30.46
C PHE A 148 11.40 0.64 -30.74
N ALA A 149 10.32 1.19 -30.17
CA ALA A 149 10.08 2.63 -30.14
C ALA A 149 11.06 3.38 -29.20
N GLY A 150 11.90 2.67 -28.45
CA GLY A 150 12.87 3.24 -27.50
C GLY A 150 12.29 3.52 -26.12
N LYS A 151 11.13 2.92 -25.78
CA LYS A 151 10.57 3.00 -24.43
C LYS A 151 11.25 1.99 -23.52
N ALA A 152 11.21 2.28 -22.23
CA ALA A 152 11.50 1.32 -21.17
C ALA A 152 10.23 0.54 -20.81
N CYS A 153 10.38 -0.74 -20.50
CA CYS A 153 9.31 -1.58 -19.98
C CYS A 153 9.65 -2.01 -18.55
N PHE A 154 8.65 -2.06 -17.68
CA PHE A 154 8.80 -2.47 -16.29
C PHE A 154 7.84 -3.61 -15.97
N ALA A 155 8.38 -4.68 -15.40
CA ALA A 155 7.60 -5.81 -14.90
C ALA A 155 7.54 -5.74 -13.38
N PHE A 156 6.33 -5.70 -12.84
CA PHE A 156 6.06 -5.63 -11.39
C PHE A 156 5.56 -6.99 -10.87
N ALA A 157 6.15 -7.45 -9.79
CA ALA A 157 5.72 -8.61 -9.00
C ALA A 157 5.74 -8.25 -7.49
N ALA A 158 5.11 -9.07 -6.64
CA ALA A 158 5.03 -8.89 -5.18
C ALA A 158 6.32 -8.36 -4.52
N ASN A 159 7.43 -8.91 -4.98
CA ASN A 159 8.74 -8.84 -4.35
C ASN A 159 9.82 -8.25 -5.27
N ALA A 160 9.50 -7.89 -6.52
CA ALA A 160 10.49 -7.40 -7.47
C ALA A 160 9.85 -6.45 -8.48
N CYS A 161 10.55 -5.37 -8.81
CA CYS A 161 10.30 -4.61 -10.03
C CYS A 161 11.58 -4.65 -10.87
N VAL A 162 11.44 -5.09 -12.12
CA VAL A 162 12.55 -5.19 -13.07
C VAL A 162 12.21 -4.34 -14.27
N GLY A 163 13.09 -3.40 -14.58
CA GLY A 163 13.02 -2.59 -15.79
C GLY A 163 13.94 -3.15 -16.86
N PHE A 164 13.52 -3.06 -18.12
CA PHE A 164 14.38 -3.36 -19.26
C PHE A 164 14.14 -2.39 -20.40
N SER A 165 15.20 -2.09 -21.14
CA SER A 165 15.16 -1.35 -22.39
C SER A 165 16.12 -1.99 -23.39
N VAL A 166 15.94 -1.65 -24.66
CA VAL A 166 16.81 -2.13 -25.73
C VAL A 166 17.64 -0.98 -26.27
N THR A 167 18.96 -1.17 -26.34
CA THR A 167 19.86 -0.23 -26.98
C THR A 167 19.56 -0.21 -28.47
N ARG A 168 19.20 0.96 -28.99
CA ARG A 168 18.94 1.15 -30.42
C ARG A 168 20.28 1.39 -31.14
N PRO A 169 20.59 0.62 -32.20
CA PRO A 169 21.78 0.83 -33.01
C PRO A 169 21.90 2.27 -33.52
N ALA A 170 23.11 2.83 -33.48
CA ALA A 170 23.37 4.24 -33.79
C ALA A 170 23.04 4.60 -35.25
N ASP A 171 23.18 3.65 -36.18
CA ASP A 171 22.83 3.79 -37.59
C ASP A 171 21.32 3.98 -37.78
N ILE A 172 20.49 3.21 -37.06
CA ILE A 172 19.02 3.34 -37.10
C ILE A 172 18.60 4.69 -36.51
N LEU A 173 19.20 5.11 -35.39
CA LEU A 173 18.94 6.42 -34.77
C LEU A 173 19.34 7.58 -35.68
N ALA A 174 20.50 7.47 -36.34
CA ALA A 174 20.99 8.48 -37.26
C ALA A 174 20.15 8.55 -38.55
N GLY A 175 19.65 7.42 -39.05
CA GLY A 175 18.75 7.36 -40.20
C GLY A 175 17.36 7.90 -39.88
N ALA A 176 16.85 7.66 -38.67
CA ALA A 176 15.58 8.24 -38.21
C ALA A 176 15.69 9.77 -38.06
N ARG A 177 16.79 10.29 -37.49
CA ARG A 177 17.04 11.74 -37.38
C ARG A 177 17.20 12.43 -38.74
N ARG A 178 17.85 11.76 -39.70
CA ARG A 178 18.04 12.28 -41.07
C ARG A 178 16.81 12.12 -41.97
N GLY A 179 15.73 11.49 -41.49
CA GLY A 179 14.51 11.24 -42.27
C GLY A 179 14.64 10.14 -43.33
N THR A 180 15.79 9.49 -43.45
CA THR A 180 16.02 8.37 -44.37
C THR A 180 15.33 7.08 -43.93
N ILE A 181 15.07 6.92 -42.63
CA ILE A 181 14.30 5.80 -42.07
C ILE A 181 12.96 6.33 -41.56
N ARG A 182 11.86 5.82 -42.12
CA ARG A 182 10.51 6.12 -41.65
C ARG A 182 10.33 5.58 -40.22
N PRO A 183 9.69 6.31 -39.30
CA PRO A 183 9.44 5.85 -37.93
C PRO A 183 8.75 4.47 -37.87
N THR A 184 7.83 4.21 -38.81
CA THR A 184 7.11 2.93 -38.95
C THR A 184 8.01 1.76 -39.35
N ALA A 185 9.14 2.02 -40.01
CA ALA A 185 10.09 0.99 -40.44
C ALA A 185 11.08 0.58 -39.33
N ILE A 186 11.21 1.38 -38.26
CA ILE A 186 12.18 1.14 -37.18
C ILE A 186 11.91 -0.19 -36.49
N ALA A 187 10.65 -0.48 -36.14
CA ALA A 187 10.29 -1.72 -35.46
C ALA A 187 10.66 -2.96 -36.29
N GLY A 188 10.42 -2.94 -37.60
CA GLY A 188 10.79 -4.03 -38.51
C GLY A 188 12.30 -4.19 -38.67
N LEU A 189 13.06 -3.10 -38.71
CA LEU A 189 14.53 -3.14 -38.75
C LEU A 189 15.14 -3.68 -37.46
N MET A 190 14.59 -3.30 -36.31
CA MET A 190 15.00 -3.82 -35.01
C MET A 190 14.67 -5.31 -34.88
N ALA A 191 13.48 -5.74 -35.32
CA ALA A 191 13.07 -7.15 -35.31
C ALA A 191 14.02 -8.06 -36.14
N ARG A 192 14.55 -7.55 -37.26
CA ARG A 192 15.49 -8.29 -38.11
C ARG A 192 16.90 -8.40 -37.53
N ARG A 193 17.26 -7.54 -36.57
CA ARG A 193 18.57 -7.49 -35.94
C ARG A 193 18.51 -7.81 -34.45
N ARG A 194 17.54 -8.62 -34.02
CA ARG A 194 17.31 -8.99 -32.60
C ARG A 194 18.57 -9.52 -31.91
N ASP A 195 19.41 -10.22 -32.65
CA ASP A 195 20.72 -10.77 -32.26
C ASP A 195 21.76 -9.69 -31.92
N GLN A 196 21.64 -8.48 -32.47
CA GLN A 196 22.56 -7.36 -32.27
C GLN A 196 22.07 -6.37 -31.20
N LEU A 197 20.90 -6.63 -30.59
CA LEU A 197 20.28 -5.76 -29.63
C LEU A 197 20.77 -6.06 -28.21
N THR A 198 21.37 -5.06 -27.57
CA THR A 198 21.73 -5.15 -26.15
C THR A 198 20.52 -4.81 -25.27
N ILE A 199 20.20 -5.68 -24.32
CA ILE A 199 19.17 -5.42 -23.31
C ILE A 199 19.83 -4.77 -22.09
N ASN A 200 19.45 -3.53 -21.80
CA ASN A 200 19.79 -2.86 -20.55
C ASN A 200 18.76 -3.26 -19.49
N ARG A 201 19.24 -3.66 -18.31
CA ARG A 201 18.39 -4.11 -17.20
C ARG A 201 18.55 -3.19 -16.01
N TRP A 202 17.44 -2.89 -15.35
CA TRP A 202 17.40 -2.09 -14.13
C TRP A 202 16.67 -2.86 -13.04
N ASN A 203 17.20 -2.75 -11.83
CA ASN A 203 16.45 -3.11 -10.63
C ASN A 203 15.71 -1.85 -10.18
N ALA A 204 14.41 -1.99 -9.98
CA ALA A 204 13.56 -0.92 -9.49
C ALA A 204 12.90 -1.34 -8.18
N THR A 205 12.64 -0.36 -7.33
CA THR A 205 11.80 -0.55 -6.15
C THR A 205 10.60 0.36 -6.30
N ASP A 206 9.42 -0.22 -6.16
CA ASP A 206 8.18 0.55 -6.16
C ASP A 206 8.16 1.49 -4.94
N CYS A 207 8.02 2.79 -5.21
CA CYS A 207 7.91 3.87 -4.22
C CYS A 207 6.55 4.58 -4.28
N SER A 208 5.54 3.95 -4.89
CA SER A 208 4.15 4.43 -4.86
C SER A 208 3.63 4.54 -3.43
N ILE A 209 2.68 5.45 -3.19
CA ILE A 209 2.08 5.59 -1.87
C ILE A 209 1.37 4.32 -1.45
N GLU A 210 0.75 3.59 -2.37
CA GLU A 210 0.06 2.33 -2.11
C GLU A 210 1.05 1.29 -1.57
N ARG A 211 2.24 1.20 -2.17
CA ARG A 211 3.31 0.31 -1.71
C ARG A 211 3.87 0.75 -0.36
N ILE A 212 4.10 2.05 -0.16
CA ILE A 212 4.66 2.59 1.09
C ILE A 212 3.67 2.39 2.24
N THR A 213 2.40 2.76 2.04
CA THR A 213 1.34 2.67 3.04
C THR A 213 1.02 1.24 3.43
N SER A 214 0.91 0.33 2.47
CA SER A 214 0.67 -1.10 2.75
C SER A 214 1.79 -1.73 3.58
N ARG A 215 3.04 -1.31 3.38
CA ARG A 215 4.18 -1.74 4.21
C ARG A 215 4.11 -1.21 5.64
N ASN A 216 3.65 0.04 5.81
CA ASN A 216 3.50 0.67 7.11
C ASN A 216 2.35 0.07 7.93
N THR A 217 1.30 -0.42 7.27
CA THR A 217 0.06 -0.87 7.92
C THR A 217 -0.09 -2.39 8.05
N ARG A 218 0.78 -3.22 7.45
CA ARG A 218 0.81 -4.71 7.60
C ARG A 218 -0.58 -5.37 7.73
N GLY A 219 -1.52 -5.02 6.85
CA GLY A 219 -2.88 -5.58 6.83
C GLY A 219 -3.94 -4.80 7.62
N ALA A 220 -3.62 -3.62 8.15
CA ALA A 220 -4.62 -2.66 8.65
C ALA A 220 -5.19 -1.82 7.49
N PHE A 221 -6.36 -1.21 7.73
CA PHE A 221 -7.02 -0.32 6.77
C PHE A 221 -6.13 0.88 6.41
N THR A 222 -6.00 1.18 5.12
CA THR A 222 -5.35 2.39 4.58
C THR A 222 -6.40 3.47 4.30
N LEU A 223 -5.96 4.72 4.17
CA LEU A 223 -6.81 5.83 3.74
C LEU A 223 -6.84 5.99 2.21
N SER A 224 -6.26 5.05 1.47
CA SER A 224 -6.06 5.17 0.01
C SER A 224 -7.35 5.26 -0.79
N GLU A 225 -8.41 4.59 -0.33
CA GLU A 225 -9.72 4.51 -0.98
C GLU A 225 -10.77 5.40 -0.30
N ARG A 226 -10.32 6.41 0.45
CA ARG A 226 -11.20 7.29 1.21
C ARG A 226 -11.03 8.73 0.77
N LYS A 227 -12.16 9.40 0.50
CA LYS A 227 -12.19 10.84 0.25
C LYS A 227 -12.16 11.56 1.60
N LEU A 228 -11.12 12.36 1.83
CA LEU A 228 -10.89 13.04 3.11
C LEU A 228 -11.03 14.54 2.96
N ALA A 229 -11.44 15.20 4.04
CA ALA A 229 -11.32 16.64 4.20
C ALA A 229 -10.65 16.99 5.52
N LEU A 230 -9.65 17.87 5.48
CA LEU A 230 -9.05 18.49 6.65
C LEU A 230 -9.40 19.97 6.68
N VAL A 231 -10.11 20.38 7.72
CA VAL A 231 -10.53 21.76 7.97
C VAL A 231 -9.57 22.39 8.98
N GLY A 232 -8.78 23.36 8.52
CA GLY A 232 -7.69 23.97 9.29
C GLY A 232 -6.34 23.35 8.95
N CYS A 233 -5.47 24.11 8.27
CA CYS A 233 -4.12 23.71 7.85
C CYS A 233 -3.02 24.32 8.72
N GLY A 234 -3.34 24.77 9.94
CA GLY A 234 -2.39 25.35 10.88
C GLY A 234 -1.37 24.35 11.47
N THR A 235 -0.89 24.59 12.68
CA THR A 235 0.13 23.73 13.31
C THR A 235 -0.27 22.27 13.39
N ILE A 236 -1.43 21.98 14.01
CA ILE A 236 -1.90 20.60 14.17
C ILE A 236 -2.32 20.04 12.81
N GLY A 237 -3.08 20.81 12.04
CA GLY A 237 -3.56 20.44 10.71
C GLY A 237 -2.44 20.05 9.75
N SER A 238 -1.38 20.87 9.63
CA SER A 238 -0.28 20.60 8.70
C SER A 238 0.52 19.33 9.05
N GLN A 239 0.77 19.07 10.34
CA GLN A 239 1.42 17.84 10.78
C GLN A 239 0.52 16.62 10.57
N LEU A 240 -0.77 16.77 10.87
CA LEU A 240 -1.76 15.71 10.66
C LEU A 240 -1.91 15.38 9.17
N ALA A 241 -1.98 16.39 8.29
CA ALA A 241 -2.08 16.21 6.84
C ALA A 241 -0.94 15.35 6.31
N ARG A 242 0.30 15.60 6.78
CA ARG A 242 1.47 14.77 6.44
C ARG A 242 1.29 13.33 6.88
N MET A 243 0.82 13.09 8.11
CA MET A 243 0.57 11.74 8.62
C MET A 243 -0.56 11.02 7.87
N LEU A 244 -1.61 11.74 7.49
CA LEU A 244 -2.73 11.23 6.70
C LEU A 244 -2.27 10.80 5.31
N VAL A 245 -1.48 11.64 4.63
CA VAL A 245 -0.85 11.29 3.35
C VAL A 245 0.02 10.03 3.50
N GLN A 246 0.87 9.97 4.53
CA GLN A 246 1.69 8.77 4.82
C GLN A 246 0.88 7.51 5.17
N SER A 247 -0.41 7.67 5.48
CA SER A 247 -1.38 6.60 5.74
C SER A 247 -2.27 6.30 4.53
N GLY A 248 -2.09 7.03 3.42
CA GLY A 248 -2.72 6.79 2.12
C GLY A 248 -3.71 7.86 1.67
N ALA A 249 -3.98 8.90 2.45
CA ALA A 249 -4.88 9.96 1.99
C ALA A 249 -4.36 10.61 0.70
N GLY A 250 -5.24 10.82 -0.28
CA GLY A 250 -4.85 11.37 -1.58
C GLY A 250 -4.32 10.32 -2.58
N ALA A 251 -4.20 9.04 -2.22
CA ALA A 251 -3.63 8.03 -3.13
C ALA A 251 -4.52 7.73 -4.34
N LYS A 252 -5.75 7.23 -4.10
CA LYS A 252 -6.73 6.95 -5.16
C LYS A 252 -7.87 7.95 -5.16
N GLU A 253 -8.27 8.42 -3.98
CA GLU A 253 -9.32 9.40 -3.78
C GLU A 253 -8.77 10.78 -3.37
N SER A 254 -9.56 11.83 -3.54
CA SER A 254 -9.12 13.20 -3.25
C SER A 254 -9.00 13.48 -1.76
N PHE A 255 -7.99 14.28 -1.39
CA PHE A 255 -7.82 14.82 -0.05
C PHE A 255 -7.92 16.35 -0.07
N LEU A 256 -9.01 16.87 0.47
CA LEU A 256 -9.33 18.28 0.52
C LEU A 256 -8.65 18.94 1.72
N LEU A 257 -8.05 20.10 1.50
CA LEU A 257 -7.38 20.89 2.52
C LEU A 257 -8.02 22.28 2.57
N PHE A 258 -8.68 22.63 3.68
CA PHE A 258 -9.34 23.92 3.86
C PHE A 258 -8.56 24.80 4.84
N ASP A 259 -8.18 26.00 4.41
CA ASP A 259 -7.68 27.06 5.30
C ASP A 259 -7.69 28.40 4.56
N ARG A 260 -8.34 29.40 5.15
CA ARG A 260 -8.44 30.75 4.59
C ARG A 260 -7.25 31.65 4.93
N ASP A 261 -6.44 31.28 5.92
CA ASP A 261 -5.37 32.12 6.42
C ASP A 261 -4.11 32.04 5.55
N PHE A 262 -3.24 33.03 5.76
CA PHE A 262 -1.92 33.09 5.17
C PHE A 262 -0.84 32.68 6.16
N VAL A 263 0.30 32.19 5.66
CA VAL A 263 1.47 31.87 6.48
C VAL A 263 2.08 33.18 6.99
N SER A 264 2.20 33.30 8.31
CA SER A 264 2.78 34.46 9.00
C SER A 264 4.06 34.07 9.76
N PRO A 265 4.94 35.03 10.10
CA PRO A 265 6.16 34.74 10.85
C PRO A 265 5.91 33.99 12.18
N GLY A 266 4.81 34.26 12.87
CA GLY A 266 4.42 33.58 14.11
C GLY A 266 4.08 32.09 13.93
N ASN A 267 3.98 31.59 12.69
CA ASN A 267 3.71 30.18 12.40
C ASN A 267 5.00 29.36 12.21
N LEU A 268 6.12 29.99 11.86
CA LEU A 268 7.35 29.31 11.42
C LEU A 268 7.95 28.35 12.47
N GLY A 269 7.74 28.61 13.76
CA GLY A 269 8.28 27.76 14.83
C GLY A 269 7.54 26.44 15.06
N ARG A 270 6.35 26.25 14.45
CA ARG A 270 5.48 25.10 14.75
C ARG A 270 4.69 24.57 13.55
N HIS A 271 4.60 25.32 12.46
CA HIS A 271 3.96 24.85 11.23
C HIS A 271 4.91 23.95 10.44
N LEU A 272 4.36 23.05 9.61
CA LEU A 272 5.18 22.29 8.65
C LEU A 272 5.82 23.19 7.56
N LEU A 273 5.24 24.37 7.29
CA LEU A 273 5.64 25.28 6.23
C LEU A 273 6.81 26.15 6.69
N ASN A 274 7.61 26.61 5.74
CA ASN A 274 8.89 27.27 6.03
C ASN A 274 8.93 28.73 5.52
N PHE A 275 10.10 29.37 5.63
CA PHE A 275 10.28 30.77 5.21
C PHE A 275 9.93 31.03 3.73
N ALA A 276 10.07 30.03 2.85
CA ALA A 276 9.71 30.14 1.45
C ALA A 276 8.20 30.27 1.22
N ASP A 277 7.38 30.04 2.24
CA ASP A 277 5.92 30.03 2.17
C ASP A 277 5.27 31.25 2.83
N LEU A 278 6.06 32.17 3.40
CA LEU A 278 5.55 33.41 3.98
C LEU A 278 4.67 34.18 2.99
N GLY A 279 3.50 34.60 3.47
CA GLY A 279 2.52 35.32 2.66
C GLY A 279 1.70 34.46 1.69
N LYS A 280 1.98 33.15 1.57
CA LYS A 280 1.13 32.23 0.80
C LYS A 280 -0.06 31.78 1.64
N ASN A 281 -1.17 31.42 1.00
CA ASN A 281 -2.28 30.79 1.68
C ASN A 281 -1.84 29.41 2.24
N LYS A 282 -2.24 29.09 3.48
CA LYS A 282 -1.79 27.90 4.19
C LYS A 282 -2.20 26.60 3.51
N ALA A 283 -3.45 26.48 3.03
CA ALA A 283 -3.92 25.26 2.38
C ALA A 283 -3.18 25.01 1.07
N ILE A 284 -3.02 26.06 0.25
CA ILE A 284 -2.30 25.97 -1.04
C ILE A 284 -0.83 25.63 -0.81
N ALA A 285 -0.14 26.32 0.09
CA ALA A 285 1.26 26.05 0.38
C ALA A 285 1.48 24.66 1.00
N LEU A 286 0.57 24.21 1.87
CA LEU A 286 0.61 22.86 2.45
C LEU A 286 0.45 21.80 1.38
N ALA A 287 -0.47 21.97 0.43
CA ALA A 287 -0.62 21.05 -0.68
C ALA A 287 0.67 20.92 -1.49
N SER A 288 1.29 22.03 -1.87
CA SER A 288 2.57 22.01 -2.59
C SER A 288 3.69 21.32 -1.82
N GLU A 289 3.78 21.53 -0.50
CA GLU A 289 4.79 20.86 0.33
C GLU A 289 4.51 19.35 0.45
N LEU A 290 3.25 18.94 0.58
CA LEU A 290 2.88 17.52 0.63
C LEU A 290 3.11 16.80 -0.71
N GLU A 291 2.80 17.44 -1.83
CA GLU A 291 3.10 16.93 -3.18
C GLU A 291 4.61 16.78 -3.41
N ARG A 292 5.42 17.69 -2.85
CA ARG A 292 6.87 17.56 -2.88
C ARG A 292 7.36 16.30 -2.14
N PHE A 293 6.73 15.93 -1.02
CA PHE A 293 7.04 14.69 -0.30
C PHE A 293 6.48 13.44 -0.99
N HIS A 294 5.28 13.54 -1.56
CA HIS A 294 4.52 12.43 -2.14
C HIS A 294 3.90 12.83 -3.48
N PRO A 295 4.64 12.81 -4.61
CA PRO A 295 4.19 13.39 -5.88
C PRO A 295 2.95 12.76 -6.53
N HIS A 296 2.51 11.61 -6.01
CA HIS A 296 1.37 10.84 -6.50
C HIS A 296 0.07 11.16 -5.77
N VAL A 297 0.07 12.06 -4.77
CA VAL A 297 -1.18 12.41 -4.06
C VAL A 297 -2.05 13.36 -4.85
N THR A 298 -3.37 13.18 -4.73
CA THR A 298 -4.39 14.06 -5.29
C THR A 298 -4.92 14.96 -4.19
N LEU A 299 -4.37 16.17 -4.10
CA LEU A 299 -4.79 17.18 -3.12
C LEU A 299 -5.69 18.23 -3.76
N GLN A 300 -6.65 18.72 -2.98
CA GLN A 300 -7.52 19.83 -3.36
C GLN A 300 -7.42 20.94 -2.30
N PRO A 301 -6.47 21.88 -2.44
CA PRO A 301 -6.37 23.01 -1.53
C PRO A 301 -7.47 24.04 -1.80
N LEU A 302 -8.13 24.49 -0.73
CA LEU A 302 -9.25 25.42 -0.77
C LEU A 302 -8.98 26.56 0.23
N ALA A 303 -8.78 27.76 -0.32
CA ALA A 303 -8.62 29.00 0.43
C ALA A 303 -9.98 29.59 0.90
N ASP A 304 -10.94 28.72 1.19
CA ASP A 304 -12.35 29.06 1.41
C ASP A 304 -12.79 28.71 2.84
N ASN A 305 -13.96 29.23 3.22
CA ASN A 305 -14.64 28.82 4.43
C ASN A 305 -15.25 27.43 4.25
N ALA A 306 -14.80 26.47 5.06
CA ALA A 306 -15.30 25.10 5.05
C ALA A 306 -16.82 25.01 5.27
N VAL A 307 -17.38 25.82 6.18
CA VAL A 307 -18.81 25.81 6.52
C VAL A 307 -19.67 26.18 5.30
N GLU A 308 -19.23 27.16 4.51
CA GLU A 308 -19.92 27.59 3.28
C GLU A 308 -19.81 26.55 2.15
N ARG A 309 -18.82 25.66 2.22
CA ARG A 309 -18.58 24.58 1.25
C ARG A 309 -19.09 23.23 1.76
N TRP A 310 -20.09 23.22 2.65
CA TRP A 310 -20.66 22.00 3.24
C TRP A 310 -21.07 20.94 2.21
N SER A 311 -21.65 21.37 1.07
CA SER A 311 -22.06 20.46 0.00
C SER A 311 -20.92 19.59 -0.54
N MET A 312 -19.69 20.08 -0.49
CA MET A 312 -18.48 19.34 -0.89
C MET A 312 -17.94 18.50 0.27
N LEU A 313 -17.97 19.03 1.49
CA LEU A 313 -17.50 18.32 2.69
C LEU A 313 -18.30 17.05 2.96
N LYS A 314 -19.64 17.11 2.82
CA LYS A 314 -20.52 15.97 3.10
C LYS A 314 -20.33 14.77 2.17
N GLU A 315 -19.68 14.95 1.03
CA GLU A 315 -19.31 13.86 0.13
C GLU A 315 -18.05 13.11 0.59
N CYS A 316 -17.33 13.61 1.60
CA CYS A 316 -16.12 12.97 2.10
C CYS A 316 -16.47 11.83 3.08
N ASP A 317 -15.72 10.73 3.03
CA ASP A 317 -15.82 9.63 3.98
C ASP A 317 -15.44 10.06 5.41
N LEU A 318 -14.54 11.03 5.52
CA LEU A 318 -14.01 11.51 6.78
C LEU A 318 -13.70 13.01 6.69
N ILE A 319 -14.35 13.78 7.57
CA ILE A 319 -14.09 15.21 7.79
C ILE A 319 -13.35 15.35 9.12
N ILE A 320 -12.22 16.05 9.10
CA ILE A 320 -11.40 16.29 10.28
C ILE A 320 -11.33 17.79 10.52
N ASP A 321 -11.84 18.21 11.68
CA ASP A 321 -11.65 19.58 12.16
C ASP A 321 -10.36 19.66 12.97
N ALA A 322 -9.43 20.47 12.46
CA ALA A 322 -8.19 20.87 13.13
C ALA A 322 -8.11 22.39 13.26
N THR A 323 -9.24 23.08 13.20
CA THR A 323 -9.34 24.49 13.52
C THR A 323 -9.28 24.68 15.03
N GLY A 324 -8.63 25.77 15.46
CA GLY A 324 -8.67 26.20 16.86
C GLY A 324 -9.91 27.05 17.17
N ASP A 325 -10.95 27.01 16.34
CA ASP A 325 -12.09 27.91 16.38
C ASP A 325 -13.37 27.15 16.74
N TRP A 326 -13.86 27.40 17.94
CA TRP A 326 -15.07 26.76 18.45
C TRP A 326 -16.31 27.03 17.58
N ASN A 327 -16.39 28.17 16.89
CA ASN A 327 -17.53 28.49 16.03
C ASN A 327 -17.55 27.60 14.79
N VAL A 328 -16.38 27.34 14.19
CA VAL A 328 -16.26 26.44 13.03
C VAL A 328 -16.61 25.02 13.46
N GLN A 329 -16.06 24.57 14.59
CA GLN A 329 -16.36 23.25 15.15
C GLN A 329 -17.87 23.06 15.38
N ASN A 330 -18.52 24.03 16.04
CA ASN A 330 -19.95 23.95 16.33
C ASN A 330 -20.80 23.97 15.06
N ALA A 331 -20.46 24.83 14.09
CA ALA A 331 -21.18 24.91 12.81
C ALA A 331 -21.06 23.62 11.99
N LEU A 332 -19.86 23.03 11.88
CA LEU A 332 -19.67 21.76 11.18
C LEU A 332 -20.44 20.62 11.84
N ASN A 333 -20.44 20.56 13.18
CA ASN A 333 -21.22 19.56 13.91
C ASN A 333 -22.72 19.71 13.69
N GLN A 334 -23.23 20.94 13.72
CA GLN A 334 -24.64 21.22 13.47
C GLN A 334 -25.05 20.79 12.05
N LEU A 335 -24.31 21.20 11.03
CA LEU A 335 -24.56 20.82 9.63
C LEU A 335 -24.52 19.30 9.43
N PHE A 336 -23.57 18.61 10.08
CA PHE A 336 -23.48 17.14 10.01
C PHE A 336 -24.69 16.43 10.65
N LEU A 337 -25.26 16.99 11.72
CA LEU A 337 -26.42 16.43 12.40
C LEU A 337 -27.73 16.72 11.65
N GLU A 338 -27.83 17.86 10.96
CA GLU A 338 -29.02 18.25 10.17
C GLU A 338 -29.15 17.46 8.85
N ASP A 339 -28.03 17.08 8.24
CA ASP A 339 -28.01 16.32 6.96
C ASP A 339 -28.14 14.78 7.16
N ARG A 340 -28.31 14.28 8.39
CA ARG A 340 -28.44 12.85 8.74
C ARG A 340 -29.88 12.39 8.96
#